data_AF-A0A212S4L5-F1
#
_entry.id   AF-A0A212S4L5-F1
#
_cell.length_a   1.000
_cell.length_b   1.000
_cell.length_c   1.000
_cell.angle_alpha   90.00
_cell.angle_beta   90.00
_cell.angle_gamma   90.00
#
_symmetry.space_group_name_H-M   'P 1'
#
loop_
_entity.id
_entity.type
_entity.pdbx_description
1 polymer ?
#
loop_
_entity_poly.entity_id
_entity_poly.type
_entity_poly.pdbx_seq_one_letter_code
_entity_poly.pdbx_strand_id
1 'polypeptide(L)'
;MLTSTANRDSRPSTLRFPSFWPRVREFAVPPSMIETATARREAGDWAGACAAAGVDVDLQLRSVARSHGRALAARIRADLRHLAPDLLRWHMPRVAPHGLLRPGLTIDLARYDPAERDGPGPLHLVVRTPPAWADAGQRISLALWDGSHTEPTARRHPHPHPNRRFRLDLHRHLWDARRADELPLRSGAHDPSTGNSDQPVDPDLWAVVPPDRRCAVDRWAAEAATLLRAEGQGPGGTVSVRLGGRRRLLLRVEADANGPGTPVARIAAALPDPGSSTAPVLPDAATWVLPDLDLLRTGEIEAGQLHPLVARALVQDLPASASAPARSRPDDRAGAVRLVDCRGSRHRIGLVDGALAPLDHDPAEIRREELLVALTGTPLPCLQAVDEAHRRPDCLTGVRERLDHGDIAGALTVVEGLLGPEAVLREGPLRDELEAAARRRITYGLFRADVLGPGPIRRRRDPRRIVDPRPRRARRPRHTTVS
;
A
#
# COMPACT_ATOMS: atom_id res chain seq x y z
N MET A 1 -3.63 6.57 18.12
CA MET A 1 -4.84 5.71 18.04
C MET A 1 -4.65 4.60 17.00
N LEU A 2 -3.90 3.51 17.26
CA LEU A 2 -3.59 2.49 16.21
C LEU A 2 -3.75 1.02 16.66
N THR A 3 -4.51 0.74 17.71
CA THR A 3 -4.44 -0.58 18.37
C THR A 3 -5.51 -1.60 17.95
N SER A 4 -6.41 -1.28 17.00
CA SER A 4 -7.52 -2.15 16.55
C SER A 4 -7.41 -2.63 15.08
N THR A 5 -6.50 -2.08 14.28
CA THR A 5 -6.43 -2.29 12.81
C THR A 5 -5.83 -3.63 12.38
N ALA A 6 -5.08 -4.34 13.24
CA ALA A 6 -4.39 -5.58 12.88
C ALA A 6 -5.32 -6.75 12.48
N ASN A 7 -6.61 -6.69 12.84
CA ASN A 7 -7.62 -7.71 12.52
C ASN A 7 -8.73 -7.19 11.59
N ARG A 8 -8.64 -5.96 11.07
CA ARG A 8 -9.61 -5.45 10.09
C ARG A 8 -9.36 -6.08 8.72
N ASP A 9 -10.46 -6.26 7.99
CA ASP A 9 -10.45 -6.84 6.65
C ASP A 9 -9.60 -6.00 5.70
N SER A 10 -8.82 -6.68 4.86
CA SER A 10 -7.88 -6.03 3.93
C SER A 10 -8.57 -5.23 2.83
N ARG A 11 -9.86 -5.47 2.59
CA ARG A 11 -10.67 -4.80 1.58
C ARG A 11 -12.11 -4.69 2.11
N PRO A 12 -12.57 -3.52 2.57
CA PRO A 12 -13.96 -3.32 2.99
C PRO A 12 -14.81 -2.87 1.81
N SER A 13 -14.35 -3.04 0.55
CA SER A 13 -15.09 -2.65 -0.66
C SER A 13 -16.35 -3.49 -0.75
N THR A 14 -17.33 -3.12 0.06
CA THR A 14 -18.74 -3.35 -0.16
C THR A 14 -19.24 -2.16 -0.96
N LEU A 15 -20.35 -2.31 -1.69
CA LEU A 15 -21.07 -1.21 -2.35
C LEU A 15 -21.37 0.00 -1.43
N ARG A 16 -21.15 -0.14 -0.12
CA ARG A 16 -21.46 0.83 0.94
C ARG A 16 -20.27 1.68 1.41
N PHE A 17 -19.02 1.34 1.05
CA PHE A 17 -17.83 2.13 1.40
C PHE A 17 -17.01 2.46 0.15
N PRO A 18 -16.57 3.72 -0.03
CA PRO A 18 -15.75 4.09 -1.18
C PRO A 18 -14.43 3.32 -1.16
N SER A 19 -13.96 2.97 -2.36
CA SER A 19 -12.66 2.33 -2.55
C SER A 19 -11.56 3.23 -1.99
N PHE A 20 -10.65 2.67 -1.18
CA PHE A 20 -9.46 3.41 -0.73
C PHE A 20 -8.36 3.44 -1.81
N TRP A 21 -8.52 2.68 -2.89
CA TRP A 21 -7.49 2.50 -3.90
C TRP A 21 -7.11 3.76 -4.69
N PRO A 22 -8.02 4.74 -4.98
CA PRO A 22 -7.61 6.01 -5.59
C PRO A 22 -6.62 6.77 -4.71
N ARG A 23 -6.90 6.83 -3.41
CA ARG A 23 -6.00 7.46 -2.42
C ARG A 23 -4.67 6.74 -2.33
N VAL A 24 -4.68 5.41 -2.30
CA VAL A 24 -3.44 4.60 -2.31
C VAL A 24 -2.65 4.86 -3.59
N ARG A 25 -3.31 5.01 -4.73
CA ARG A 25 -2.66 5.29 -6.01
C ARG A 25 -1.97 6.64 -5.99
N GLU A 26 -2.64 7.65 -5.43
CA GLU A 26 -2.13 9.00 -5.36
C GLU A 26 -0.92 9.12 -4.42
N PHE A 27 -0.97 8.50 -3.24
CA PHE A 27 0.01 8.77 -2.17
C PHE A 27 0.96 7.60 -1.86
N ALA A 28 0.55 6.34 -2.05
CA ALA A 28 1.39 5.21 -1.66
C ALA A 28 2.42 4.82 -2.72
N VAL A 29 2.13 5.06 -4.01
CA VAL A 29 3.01 4.76 -5.13
C VAL A 29 2.95 5.92 -6.14
N PRO A 30 3.49 7.11 -5.79
CA PRO A 30 3.40 8.29 -6.64
C PRO A 30 4.19 8.10 -7.96
N PRO A 31 3.85 8.83 -9.04
CA PRO A 31 4.53 8.71 -10.33
C PRO A 31 6.06 8.84 -10.27
N SER A 32 6.57 9.78 -9.48
CA SER A 32 8.02 9.99 -9.29
C SER A 32 8.73 8.77 -8.69
N MET A 33 8.05 8.02 -7.82
CA MET A 33 8.55 6.75 -7.28
C MET A 33 8.65 5.70 -8.39
N ILE A 34 7.61 5.56 -9.22
CA ILE A 34 7.57 4.61 -10.33
C ILE A 34 8.69 4.91 -11.33
N GLU A 35 8.83 6.18 -11.72
CA GLU A 35 9.85 6.65 -12.65
C GLU A 35 11.26 6.35 -12.12
N THR A 36 11.54 6.73 -10.87
CA THR A 36 12.85 6.52 -10.25
C THR A 36 13.16 5.03 -10.08
N ALA A 37 12.20 4.24 -9.58
CA ALA A 37 12.38 2.81 -9.38
C ALA A 37 12.57 2.07 -10.71
N THR A 38 11.81 2.44 -11.75
CA THR A 38 11.93 1.89 -13.10
C THR A 38 13.29 2.21 -13.72
N ALA A 39 13.73 3.47 -13.68
CA ALA A 39 15.03 3.87 -14.21
C ALA A 39 16.19 3.11 -13.53
N ARG A 40 16.13 2.95 -12.20
CA ARG A 40 17.13 2.18 -11.43
C ARG A 40 17.12 0.70 -11.79
N ARG A 41 15.92 0.10 -11.90
CA ARG A 41 15.74 -1.30 -12.31
C ARG A 41 16.31 -1.56 -13.70
N GLU A 42 16.02 -0.69 -14.66
CA GLU A 42 16.49 -0.81 -16.05
C GLU A 42 18.01 -0.63 -16.17
N ALA A 43 18.62 0.18 -15.30
CA ALA A 43 20.06 0.28 -15.15
C ALA A 43 20.70 -0.94 -14.43
N GLY A 44 19.90 -1.91 -13.95
CA GLY A 44 20.36 -3.08 -13.20
C GLY A 44 20.64 -2.82 -11.71
N ASP A 45 20.36 -1.60 -11.22
CA ASP A 45 20.50 -1.20 -9.82
C ASP A 45 19.24 -1.54 -9.02
N TRP A 46 19.03 -2.84 -8.77
CA TRP A 46 17.88 -3.33 -8.01
C TRP A 46 17.84 -2.81 -6.57
N ALA A 47 18.99 -2.53 -5.96
CA ALA A 47 19.05 -1.99 -4.61
C ALA A 47 18.60 -0.52 -4.58
N GLY A 48 19.02 0.28 -5.56
CA GLY A 48 18.53 1.64 -5.77
C GLY A 48 17.03 1.69 -6.10
N ALA A 49 16.54 0.73 -6.90
CA ALA A 49 15.10 0.59 -7.16
C ALA A 49 14.31 0.31 -5.87
N CYS A 50 14.81 -0.61 -5.03
CA CYS A 50 14.23 -0.90 -3.71
C CYS A 50 14.20 0.36 -2.84
N ALA A 51 15.31 1.09 -2.76
CA ALA A 51 15.38 2.32 -1.96
C ALA A 51 14.38 3.38 -2.43
N ALA A 52 14.22 3.57 -3.75
CA ALA A 52 13.25 4.50 -4.33
C ALA A 52 11.80 4.14 -3.95
N ALA A 53 11.47 2.84 -3.86
CA ALA A 53 10.16 2.35 -3.46
C ALA A 53 9.95 2.19 -1.94
N GLY A 54 10.91 2.65 -1.12
CA GLY A 54 10.84 2.51 0.35
C GLY A 54 10.95 1.06 0.83
N VAL A 55 11.68 0.23 0.08
CA VAL A 55 12.01 -1.16 0.41
C VAL A 55 13.46 -1.22 0.91
N ASP A 56 13.62 -1.59 2.17
CA ASP A 56 14.90 -1.79 2.84
C ASP A 56 15.47 -3.18 2.52
N VAL A 57 16.70 -3.26 2.02
CA VAL A 57 17.35 -4.53 1.67
C VAL A 57 18.09 -5.09 2.89
N ASP A 58 17.57 -6.19 3.44
CA ASP A 58 18.10 -6.89 4.62
C ASP A 58 18.62 -8.29 4.24
N LEU A 59 19.26 -8.42 3.08
CA LEU A 59 19.88 -9.68 2.62
C LEU A 59 21.30 -9.46 2.09
N GLN A 60 22.16 -10.46 2.28
CA GLN A 60 23.55 -10.41 1.85
C GLN A 60 23.89 -11.57 0.91
N LEU A 61 23.90 -11.31 -0.40
CA LEU A 61 24.19 -12.33 -1.42
C LEU A 61 25.56 -13.01 -1.24
N ARG A 62 26.55 -12.31 -0.68
CA ARG A 62 27.86 -12.90 -0.35
C ARG A 62 27.74 -13.96 0.76
N SER A 63 26.90 -13.72 1.75
CA SER A 63 26.64 -14.70 2.83
C SER A 63 25.87 -15.90 2.27
N VAL A 64 24.90 -15.67 1.39
CA VAL A 64 24.19 -16.76 0.67
C VAL A 64 25.16 -17.61 -0.16
N ALA A 65 26.08 -16.98 -0.91
CA ALA A 65 27.05 -17.70 -1.73
C ALA A 65 27.99 -18.59 -0.89
N ARG A 66 28.29 -18.19 0.34
CA ARG A 66 29.09 -18.98 1.29
C ARG A 66 28.30 -20.12 1.90
N SER A 67 27.08 -19.88 2.36
CA SER A 67 26.29 -20.86 3.11
C SER A 67 25.48 -21.82 2.23
N HIS A 68 25.04 -21.38 1.04
CA HIS A 68 24.14 -22.13 0.15
C HIS A 68 24.69 -22.24 -1.30
N GLY A 69 25.94 -21.84 -1.51
CA GLY A 69 26.62 -21.97 -2.80
C GLY A 69 26.35 -20.84 -3.79
N ARG A 70 27.27 -20.72 -4.76
CA ARG A 70 27.26 -19.64 -5.77
C ARG A 70 26.07 -19.75 -6.73
N ALA A 71 25.62 -20.96 -7.05
CA ALA A 71 24.50 -21.18 -7.97
C ALA A 71 23.19 -20.60 -7.41
N LEU A 72 22.86 -20.87 -6.13
CA LEU A 72 21.67 -20.30 -5.50
C LEU A 72 21.76 -18.77 -5.40
N ALA A 73 22.92 -18.25 -4.98
CA ALA A 73 23.13 -16.80 -4.92
C ALA A 73 22.98 -16.11 -6.29
N ALA A 74 23.38 -16.79 -7.38
CA ALA A 74 23.17 -16.30 -8.74
C ALA A 74 21.69 -16.31 -9.16
N ARG A 75 20.93 -17.35 -8.82
CA ARG A 75 19.47 -17.41 -9.05
C ARG A 75 18.75 -16.27 -8.33
N ILE A 76 19.04 -16.05 -7.05
CA ILE A 76 18.44 -14.95 -6.28
C ILE A 76 18.82 -13.60 -6.90
N ARG A 77 20.09 -13.40 -7.28
CA ARG A 77 20.52 -12.16 -7.95
C ARG A 77 19.77 -11.94 -9.27
N ALA A 78 19.54 -12.99 -10.05
CA ALA A 78 18.79 -12.91 -11.29
C ALA A 78 17.35 -12.45 -11.04
N ASP A 79 16.66 -13.04 -10.06
CA ASP A 79 15.31 -12.62 -9.68
C ASP A 79 15.28 -11.17 -9.16
N LEU A 80 16.25 -10.76 -8.34
CA LEU A 80 16.34 -9.39 -7.83
C LEU A 80 16.53 -8.34 -8.93
N ARG A 81 17.23 -8.66 -10.03
CA ARG A 81 17.38 -7.73 -11.18
C ARG A 81 16.05 -7.42 -11.88
N HIS A 82 15.06 -8.29 -11.73
CA HIS A 82 13.74 -8.14 -12.34
C HIS A 82 12.65 -7.75 -11.33
N LEU A 83 13.00 -7.57 -10.06
CA LEU A 83 12.10 -7.05 -9.04
C LEU A 83 11.68 -5.61 -9.40
N ALA A 84 10.37 -5.40 -9.51
CA ALA A 84 9.72 -4.09 -9.59
C ALA A 84 9.14 -3.75 -8.19
N PRO A 85 9.91 -3.07 -7.31
CA PRO A 85 9.54 -2.86 -5.92
C PRO A 85 8.40 -1.85 -5.73
N ASP A 86 8.23 -0.93 -6.67
CA ASP A 86 7.09 -0.02 -6.82
C ASP A 86 5.79 -0.78 -7.16
N LEU A 87 5.85 -1.72 -8.11
CA LEU A 87 4.73 -2.62 -8.43
C LEU A 87 4.39 -3.54 -7.25
N LEU A 88 5.41 -4.09 -6.58
CA LEU A 88 5.24 -4.86 -5.36
C LEU A 88 4.50 -4.04 -4.30
N ARG A 89 4.98 -2.82 -4.01
CA ARG A 89 4.39 -1.91 -3.01
C ARG A 89 2.92 -1.62 -3.31
N TRP A 90 2.56 -1.46 -4.59
CA TRP A 90 1.17 -1.27 -5.01
C TRP A 90 0.28 -2.45 -4.57
N HIS A 91 0.73 -3.68 -4.80
CA HIS A 91 -0.03 -4.90 -4.53
C HIS A 91 0.10 -5.46 -3.10
N MET A 92 0.93 -4.86 -2.25
CA MET A 92 1.08 -5.29 -0.87
C MET A 92 -0.26 -5.24 -0.10
N PRO A 93 -0.50 -6.17 0.85
CA PRO A 93 -1.73 -6.19 1.63
C PRO A 93 -1.92 -4.90 2.44
N ARG A 94 -3.13 -4.33 2.36
CA ARG A 94 -3.49 -3.06 3.01
C ARG A 94 -4.64 -3.25 4.01
N VAL A 95 -4.86 -2.24 4.84
CA VAL A 95 -5.94 -2.17 5.83
C VAL A 95 -6.75 -0.90 5.63
N ALA A 96 -8.07 -1.06 5.75
CA ALA A 96 -9.01 0.04 5.66
C ALA A 96 -9.14 0.87 6.96
N PRO A 97 -9.67 2.11 6.85
CA PRO A 97 -10.20 2.75 5.63
C PRO A 97 -9.14 3.50 4.81
N HIS A 98 -7.94 3.69 5.36
CA HIS A 98 -6.92 4.57 4.78
C HIS A 98 -6.03 3.89 3.74
N GLY A 99 -6.11 2.56 3.58
CA GLY A 99 -5.30 1.84 2.60
C GLY A 99 -3.82 1.75 2.97
N LEU A 100 -3.50 1.83 4.27
CA LEU A 100 -2.14 1.64 4.77
C LEU A 100 -1.75 0.16 4.71
N LEU A 101 -0.48 -0.14 4.43
CA LEU A 101 0.16 -1.44 4.52
C LEU A 101 -0.19 -2.11 5.84
N ARG A 102 -0.59 -3.38 5.73
CA ARG A 102 -0.91 -4.21 6.88
C ARG A 102 0.39 -4.47 7.68
N PRO A 103 0.46 -4.07 8.95
CA PRO A 103 1.69 -4.21 9.73
C PRO A 103 1.93 -5.65 10.17
N GLY A 104 3.20 -5.97 10.46
CA GLY A 104 3.66 -7.23 11.05
C GLY A 104 3.51 -8.46 10.15
N LEU A 105 3.49 -8.30 8.83
CA LEU A 105 3.44 -9.41 7.89
C LEU A 105 4.83 -9.90 7.51
N THR A 106 4.93 -11.19 7.25
CA THR A 106 5.98 -11.81 6.42
C THR A 106 5.28 -12.47 5.25
N ILE A 107 5.70 -12.15 4.03
CA ILE A 107 5.05 -12.56 2.78
C ILE A 107 6.12 -13.20 1.90
N ASP A 108 5.83 -14.38 1.37
CA ASP A 108 6.74 -15.07 0.45
C ASP A 108 6.65 -14.43 -0.95
N LEU A 109 7.80 -14.14 -1.55
CA LEU A 109 7.94 -13.72 -2.94
C LEU A 109 8.46 -14.85 -3.82
N ALA A 110 9.36 -15.69 -3.33
CA ALA A 110 9.94 -16.76 -4.14
C ALA A 110 10.57 -17.83 -3.24
N ARG A 111 10.23 -19.08 -3.52
CA ARG A 111 10.87 -20.24 -2.92
C ARG A 111 12.00 -20.77 -3.80
N TYR A 112 13.12 -21.11 -3.19
CA TYR A 112 14.27 -21.74 -3.83
C TYR A 112 14.57 -23.06 -3.13
N ASP A 113 14.26 -24.16 -3.81
CA ASP A 113 14.60 -25.48 -3.31
C ASP A 113 16.10 -25.77 -3.53
N PRO A 114 16.74 -26.48 -2.57
CA PRO A 114 18.10 -26.97 -2.72
C PRO A 114 18.18 -27.99 -3.87
N ALA A 115 19.35 -28.08 -4.51
CA ALA A 115 19.58 -29.05 -5.57
C ALA A 115 19.72 -30.49 -5.05
N GLU A 116 20.16 -30.65 -3.80
CA GLU A 116 20.39 -31.94 -3.14
C GLU A 116 19.31 -32.21 -2.10
N ARG A 117 18.81 -33.46 -2.05
CA ARG A 117 17.69 -33.88 -1.21
C ARG A 117 18.01 -33.87 0.30
N ASP A 118 19.30 -33.98 0.64
CA ASP A 118 19.83 -33.94 2.02
C ASP A 118 20.41 -32.57 2.39
N GLY A 119 20.24 -31.55 1.54
CA GLY A 119 20.68 -30.18 1.78
C GLY A 119 19.84 -29.42 2.82
N PRO A 120 20.27 -28.21 3.21
CA PRO A 120 19.46 -27.33 4.06
C PRO A 120 18.08 -27.08 3.43
N GLY A 121 17.07 -26.86 4.28
CA GLY A 121 15.68 -26.62 3.85
C GLY A 121 15.53 -25.49 2.83
N PRO A 122 14.35 -25.39 2.17
CA PRO A 122 14.12 -24.40 1.12
C PRO A 122 14.37 -22.97 1.64
N LEU A 123 15.04 -22.17 0.82
CA LEU A 123 15.28 -20.76 1.11
C LEU A 123 14.19 -19.92 0.45
N HIS A 124 13.62 -18.97 1.17
CA HIS A 124 12.54 -18.11 0.69
C HIS A 124 13.02 -16.67 0.62
N LEU A 125 12.77 -16.00 -0.51
CA LEU A 125 12.82 -14.55 -0.59
C LEU A 125 11.51 -14.00 -0.06
N VAL A 126 11.58 -13.21 0.99
CA VAL A 126 10.40 -12.69 1.69
C VAL A 126 10.42 -11.17 1.76
N VAL A 127 9.24 -10.60 1.86
CA VAL A 127 9.06 -9.20 2.27
C VAL A 127 8.33 -9.11 3.58
N ARG A 128 8.73 -8.14 4.40
CA ARG A 128 8.17 -7.97 5.74
C ARG A 128 7.70 -6.54 5.95
N THR A 129 6.58 -6.41 6.64
CA THR A 129 6.12 -5.11 7.14
C THR A 129 6.45 -4.99 8.63
N PRO A 130 6.89 -3.80 9.09
CA PRO A 130 7.14 -3.57 10.50
C PRO A 130 5.88 -3.77 11.35
N PRO A 131 6.03 -4.06 12.65
CA PRO A 131 4.89 -4.04 13.57
C PRO A 131 4.24 -2.65 13.62
N ALA A 132 2.98 -2.59 14.04
CA ALA A 132 2.18 -1.35 14.02
C ALA A 132 2.73 -0.19 14.87
N TRP A 133 3.66 -0.46 15.78
CA TRP A 133 4.34 0.59 16.57
C TRP A 133 5.57 1.16 15.85
N ALA A 134 6.05 0.50 14.79
CA ALA A 134 7.23 0.85 14.01
C ALA A 134 6.94 1.00 12.51
N ASP A 135 5.67 1.15 12.11
CA ASP A 135 5.21 1.19 10.71
C ASP A 135 5.55 2.50 9.96
N ALA A 136 6.57 3.22 10.44
CA ALA A 136 6.94 4.59 10.15
C ALA A 136 6.98 4.96 8.65
N GLY A 137 5.85 5.40 8.12
CA GLY A 137 5.75 5.76 6.72
C GLY A 137 5.86 4.54 5.80
N GLN A 138 5.25 3.41 6.19
CA GLN A 138 4.93 2.33 5.27
C GLN A 138 6.18 1.68 4.64
N ARG A 139 7.20 1.45 5.46
CA ARG A 139 8.44 0.77 5.06
C ARG A 139 8.19 -0.73 4.86
N ILE A 140 8.95 -1.32 3.95
CA ILE A 140 8.96 -2.76 3.68
C ILE A 140 10.41 -3.21 3.79
N SER A 141 10.70 -4.37 4.37
CA SER A 141 12.02 -4.98 4.27
C SER A 141 12.01 -6.20 3.34
N LEU A 142 13.06 -6.35 2.54
CA LEU A 142 13.31 -7.49 1.67
C LEU A 142 14.42 -8.34 2.30
N ALA A 143 14.09 -9.59 2.63
CA ALA A 143 14.96 -10.47 3.38
C ALA A 143 14.91 -11.91 2.85
N LEU A 144 15.74 -12.77 3.42
CA LEU A 144 15.67 -14.21 3.20
C LEU A 144 15.07 -14.88 4.44
N TRP A 145 14.51 -16.07 4.26
CA TRP A 145 14.00 -16.92 5.32
C TRP A 145 14.29 -18.38 4.98
N ASP A 146 15.01 -19.06 5.86
CA ASP A 146 15.55 -20.43 5.66
C ASP A 146 14.74 -21.51 6.40
N GLY A 147 13.54 -21.18 6.88
CA GLY A 147 12.75 -22.06 7.73
C GLY A 147 13.11 -22.02 9.22
N SER A 148 14.26 -21.45 9.58
CA SER A 148 14.74 -21.40 10.95
C SER A 148 14.22 -20.17 11.70
N HIS A 149 14.15 -20.28 13.03
CA HIS A 149 13.86 -19.17 13.94
C HIS A 149 15.14 -18.49 14.46
N THR A 150 16.29 -18.86 13.92
CA THR A 150 17.60 -18.44 14.43
C THR A 150 18.12 -17.14 13.84
N GLU A 151 17.62 -16.71 12.68
CA GLU A 151 18.03 -15.44 12.09
C GLU A 151 17.58 -14.23 12.96
N PRO A 152 18.51 -13.31 13.31
CA PRO A 152 18.19 -12.11 14.10
C PRO A 152 17.07 -11.27 13.48
N THR A 153 17.01 -11.18 12.14
CA THR A 153 15.96 -10.43 11.45
C THR A 153 14.59 -11.07 11.62
N ALA A 154 14.47 -12.40 11.60
CA ALA A 154 13.21 -13.10 11.78
C ALA A 154 12.64 -12.87 13.19
N ARG A 155 13.47 -12.83 14.23
CA ARG A 155 13.05 -12.62 15.63
C ARG A 155 12.38 -11.26 15.89
N ARG A 156 12.67 -10.25 15.06
CA ARG A 156 12.13 -8.89 15.20
C ARG A 156 10.67 -8.77 14.78
N HIS A 157 10.23 -9.61 13.85
CA HIS A 157 8.88 -9.52 13.32
C HIS A 157 7.88 -10.33 14.17
N PRO A 158 6.69 -9.78 14.49
CA PRO A 158 5.68 -10.48 15.27
C PRO A 158 5.25 -11.82 14.66
N HIS A 159 5.32 -11.92 13.33
CA HIS A 159 5.02 -13.12 12.56
C HIS A 159 6.24 -13.45 11.69
N PRO A 160 7.20 -14.25 12.21
CA PRO A 160 8.47 -14.50 11.53
C PRO A 160 8.35 -15.37 10.29
N HIS A 161 7.28 -16.16 10.19
CA HIS A 161 7.05 -17.11 9.09
C HIS A 161 6.12 -16.51 8.02
N PRO A 162 6.29 -16.90 6.75
CA PRO A 162 5.39 -16.50 5.67
C PRO A 162 3.92 -16.82 5.98
N ASN A 163 3.06 -15.82 5.77
CA ASN A 163 1.64 -15.97 6.02
C ASN A 163 0.98 -16.79 4.91
N ARG A 164 0.28 -17.88 5.28
CA ARG A 164 -0.41 -18.78 4.33
C ARG A 164 -1.44 -18.08 3.43
N ARG A 165 -1.98 -16.93 3.84
CA ARG A 165 -2.95 -16.14 3.06
C ARG A 165 -2.27 -15.20 2.05
N PHE A 166 -1.05 -14.75 2.32
CA PHE A 166 -0.36 -13.75 1.51
C PHE A 166 0.82 -14.44 0.80
N ARG A 167 0.52 -14.98 -0.39
CA ARG A 167 1.41 -15.85 -1.20
C ARG A 167 1.76 -15.16 -2.52
N LEU A 168 2.69 -14.20 -2.48
CA LEU A 168 3.15 -13.51 -3.69
C LEU A 168 4.16 -14.36 -4.51
N ASP A 169 4.64 -15.46 -3.94
CA ASP A 169 5.33 -16.55 -4.63
C ASP A 169 4.49 -17.20 -5.73
N LEU A 170 3.18 -17.28 -5.52
CA LEU A 170 2.22 -17.76 -6.52
C LEU A 170 1.75 -16.66 -7.50
N HIS A 171 2.08 -15.40 -7.22
CA HIS A 171 1.61 -14.22 -7.96
C HIS A 171 2.79 -13.34 -8.40
N ARG A 172 3.80 -13.96 -9.02
CA ARG A 172 5.01 -13.24 -9.48
C ARG A 172 4.70 -12.07 -10.41
N HIS A 173 3.64 -12.15 -11.20
CA HIS A 173 3.17 -11.06 -12.07
C HIS A 173 2.84 -9.74 -11.35
N LEU A 174 2.71 -9.77 -10.01
CA LEU A 174 2.48 -8.58 -9.18
C LEU A 174 3.76 -7.87 -8.72
N TRP A 175 4.95 -8.38 -9.06
CA TRP A 175 6.23 -7.79 -8.64
C TRP A 175 7.45 -8.14 -9.53
N ASP A 176 7.43 -9.22 -10.30
CA ASP A 176 8.48 -9.63 -11.25
C ASP A 176 8.14 -9.06 -12.64
N ALA A 177 8.96 -8.14 -13.13
CA ALA A 177 8.74 -7.45 -14.39
C ALA A 177 8.66 -8.41 -15.60
N ARG A 178 9.30 -9.60 -15.52
CA ARG A 178 9.27 -10.60 -16.59
C ARG A 178 7.97 -11.38 -16.68
N ARG A 179 7.13 -11.29 -15.64
CA ARG A 179 5.90 -12.06 -15.49
C ARG A 179 4.66 -11.17 -15.55
N ALA A 180 4.82 -9.86 -15.77
CA ALA A 180 3.72 -8.91 -15.81
C ALA A 180 2.73 -9.23 -16.94
N ASP A 181 3.19 -9.86 -18.02
CA ASP A 181 2.40 -10.38 -19.13
C ASP A 181 1.39 -11.47 -18.72
N GLU A 182 1.54 -12.10 -17.55
CA GLU A 182 0.51 -13.00 -17.02
C GLU A 182 -0.70 -12.27 -16.45
N LEU A 183 -0.62 -10.96 -16.19
CA LEU A 183 -1.69 -10.19 -15.55
C LEU A 183 -3.06 -10.39 -16.21
N PRO A 184 -3.23 -10.37 -17.55
CA PRO A 184 -4.54 -10.52 -18.17
C PRO A 184 -5.20 -11.85 -17.85
N LEU A 185 -4.43 -12.94 -17.98
CA LEU A 185 -4.87 -14.30 -17.69
C LEU A 185 -5.17 -14.48 -16.20
N ARG A 186 -4.27 -13.99 -15.33
CA ARG A 186 -4.35 -14.19 -13.87
C ARG A 186 -5.37 -13.28 -13.19
N SER A 187 -5.84 -12.23 -13.87
CA SER A 187 -6.74 -11.21 -13.29
C SER A 187 -8.15 -11.22 -13.86
N GLY A 188 -8.45 -12.11 -14.82
CA GLY A 188 -9.75 -12.13 -15.51
C GLY A 188 -9.96 -10.91 -16.40
N ALA A 189 -8.89 -10.36 -16.97
CA ALA A 189 -8.97 -9.28 -17.96
C ALA A 189 -9.11 -9.81 -19.39
N HIS A 190 -8.66 -11.06 -19.62
CA HIS A 190 -8.91 -11.76 -20.88
C HIS A 190 -10.33 -12.33 -20.88
N ASP A 191 -11.12 -11.96 -21.89
CA ASP A 191 -12.48 -12.46 -22.08
C ASP A 191 -12.42 -13.93 -22.55
N PRO A 192 -13.03 -14.90 -21.82
CA PRO A 192 -13.10 -16.30 -22.24
C PRO A 192 -13.84 -16.50 -23.57
N SER A 193 -14.55 -15.50 -24.08
CA SER A 193 -15.33 -15.57 -25.33
C SER A 193 -14.50 -15.91 -26.60
N THR A 194 -13.17 -15.91 -26.50
CA THR A 194 -12.26 -16.24 -27.63
C THR A 194 -11.67 -17.65 -27.59
N GLY A 195 -12.05 -18.51 -26.63
CA GLY A 195 -11.56 -19.89 -26.58
C GLY A 195 -12.41 -20.85 -25.78
N ASN A 196 -13.35 -21.53 -26.45
CA ASN A 196 -14.01 -22.79 -26.09
C ASN A 196 -13.69 -23.40 -24.70
N SER A 197 -14.36 -22.91 -23.65
CA SER A 197 -14.70 -23.70 -22.45
C SER A 197 -15.77 -23.01 -21.59
N ASP A 198 -16.88 -22.59 -22.21
CA ASP A 198 -18.08 -22.17 -21.47
C ASP A 198 -18.85 -23.43 -21.04
N GLN A 199 -18.43 -24.03 -19.93
CA GLN A 199 -19.39 -24.79 -19.13
C GLN A 199 -20.00 -23.80 -18.13
N PRO A 200 -21.32 -23.55 -18.17
CA PRO A 200 -21.94 -22.61 -17.26
C PRO A 200 -21.69 -23.07 -15.83
N VAL A 201 -20.96 -22.27 -15.06
CA VAL A 201 -20.88 -22.45 -13.61
C VAL A 201 -22.30 -22.24 -13.08
N ASP A 202 -22.84 -23.25 -12.40
CA ASP A 202 -24.17 -23.17 -11.79
C ASP A 202 -24.28 -21.89 -10.95
N PRO A 203 -25.13 -20.92 -11.34
CA PRO A 203 -25.26 -19.63 -10.66
C PRO A 203 -25.62 -19.77 -9.17
N ASP A 204 -26.29 -20.86 -8.79
CA ASP A 204 -26.69 -21.13 -7.41
C ASP A 204 -25.49 -21.45 -6.50
N LEU A 205 -24.36 -21.91 -7.06
CA LEU A 205 -23.12 -22.14 -6.31
C LEU A 205 -22.59 -20.86 -5.65
N TRP A 206 -22.91 -19.70 -6.23
CA TRP A 206 -22.40 -18.41 -5.77
C TRP A 206 -23.37 -17.65 -4.89
N ALA A 207 -24.56 -18.18 -4.60
CA ALA A 207 -25.52 -17.57 -3.68
C ALA A 207 -24.93 -17.35 -2.26
N VAL A 208 -23.90 -18.12 -1.88
CA VAL A 208 -23.16 -17.97 -0.61
C VAL A 208 -22.12 -16.84 -0.62
N VAL A 209 -21.78 -16.30 -1.79
CA VAL A 209 -20.87 -15.16 -1.96
C VAL A 209 -21.69 -13.87 -1.88
N PRO A 210 -21.38 -12.95 -0.95
CA PRO A 210 -22.11 -11.69 -0.86
C PRO A 210 -21.98 -10.88 -2.17
N PRO A 211 -23.08 -10.48 -2.82
CA PRO A 211 -23.05 -9.80 -4.12
C PRO A 211 -22.46 -8.38 -4.03
N ASP A 212 -22.41 -7.81 -2.83
CA ASP A 212 -21.83 -6.50 -2.56
C ASP A 212 -20.29 -6.50 -2.58
N ARG A 213 -19.65 -7.67 -2.72
CA ARG A 213 -18.19 -7.82 -2.64
C ARG A 213 -17.58 -8.13 -3.99
N ARG A 214 -16.51 -7.40 -4.32
CA ARG A 214 -15.74 -7.53 -5.58
C ARG A 214 -14.81 -8.74 -5.55
N CYS A 215 -15.39 -9.93 -5.43
CA CYS A 215 -14.69 -11.22 -5.48
C CYS A 215 -14.36 -11.59 -6.92
N ALA A 216 -13.19 -12.18 -7.17
CA ALA A 216 -12.79 -12.65 -8.50
C ALA A 216 -13.13 -14.14 -8.68
N VAL A 217 -14.43 -14.44 -8.61
CA VAL A 217 -14.96 -15.82 -8.58
C VAL A 217 -14.64 -16.59 -9.85
N ASP A 218 -14.55 -15.90 -10.98
CA ASP A 218 -14.23 -16.39 -12.32
C ASP A 218 -12.88 -17.12 -12.39
N ARG A 219 -11.90 -16.70 -11.57
CA ARG A 219 -10.54 -17.29 -11.54
C ARG A 219 -10.26 -18.21 -10.36
N TRP A 220 -11.21 -18.36 -9.42
CA TRP A 220 -10.96 -19.12 -8.19
C TRP A 220 -10.59 -20.58 -8.47
N ALA A 221 -11.13 -21.20 -9.51
CA ALA A 221 -10.81 -22.57 -9.88
C ALA A 221 -9.34 -22.74 -10.29
N ALA A 222 -8.86 -21.89 -11.21
CA ALA A 222 -7.48 -21.91 -11.71
C ALA A 222 -6.46 -21.55 -10.62
N GLU A 223 -6.78 -20.57 -9.78
CA GLU A 223 -5.91 -20.17 -8.66
C GLU A 223 -5.87 -21.22 -7.56
N ALA A 224 -7.00 -21.87 -7.26
CA ALA A 224 -7.05 -22.98 -6.32
C ALA A 224 -6.24 -24.19 -6.81
N ALA A 225 -6.32 -24.55 -8.10
CA ALA A 225 -5.48 -25.61 -8.65
C ALA A 225 -3.99 -25.27 -8.58
N THR A 226 -3.61 -24.00 -8.80
CA THR A 226 -2.23 -23.53 -8.64
C THR A 226 -1.76 -23.64 -7.20
N LEU A 227 -2.60 -23.27 -6.24
CA LEU A 227 -2.33 -23.43 -4.81
C LEU A 227 -2.15 -24.91 -4.44
N LEU A 228 -3.08 -25.78 -4.82
CA LEU A 228 -3.03 -27.21 -4.50
C LEU A 228 -1.74 -27.86 -5.01
N ARG A 229 -1.35 -27.57 -6.26
CA ARG A 229 -0.07 -28.04 -6.82
C ARG A 229 1.13 -27.55 -6.02
N ALA A 230 1.13 -26.28 -5.60
CA ALA A 230 2.22 -25.72 -4.80
C ALA A 230 2.31 -26.33 -3.39
N GLU A 231 1.18 -26.80 -2.84
CA GLU A 231 1.13 -27.55 -1.58
C GLU A 231 1.46 -29.05 -1.76
N GLY A 232 1.84 -29.48 -2.96
CA GLY A 232 2.14 -30.89 -3.28
C GLY A 232 0.90 -31.78 -3.34
N GLN A 233 -0.29 -31.18 -3.47
CA GLN A 233 -1.55 -31.90 -3.61
C GLN A 233 -1.88 -32.13 -5.10
N GLY A 234 -2.76 -33.10 -5.35
CA GLY A 234 -3.26 -33.38 -6.69
C GLY A 234 -4.01 -32.21 -7.31
N PRO A 235 -4.40 -32.30 -8.60
CA PRO A 235 -5.03 -31.19 -9.32
C PRO A 235 -6.46 -30.89 -8.84
N GLY A 236 -7.04 -31.74 -7.97
CA GLY A 236 -8.28 -31.51 -7.24
C GLY A 236 -8.09 -31.61 -5.74
N GLY A 237 -8.96 -30.95 -4.98
CA GLY A 237 -8.86 -30.84 -3.53
C GLY A 237 -9.78 -29.76 -2.94
N THR A 238 -9.64 -29.51 -1.64
CA THR A 238 -10.43 -28.50 -0.93
C THR A 238 -9.57 -27.28 -0.62
N VAL A 239 -10.10 -26.08 -0.88
CA VAL A 239 -9.43 -24.80 -0.58
C VAL A 239 -10.36 -23.90 0.24
N SER A 240 -9.83 -23.22 1.26
CA SER A 240 -10.58 -22.24 2.07
C SER A 240 -10.42 -20.83 1.51
N VAL A 241 -11.51 -20.14 1.19
CA VAL A 241 -11.53 -18.75 0.74
C VAL A 241 -11.94 -17.83 1.88
N ARG A 242 -11.13 -16.80 2.17
CA ARG A 242 -11.39 -15.84 3.25
C ARG A 242 -11.98 -14.54 2.72
N LEU A 243 -13.30 -14.41 2.85
CA LEU A 243 -14.02 -13.20 2.44
C LEU A 243 -13.93 -12.08 3.50
N GLY A 244 -13.33 -12.30 4.67
CA GLY A 244 -13.30 -11.28 5.73
C GLY A 244 -14.62 -11.17 6.50
N GLY A 245 -14.61 -10.42 7.60
CA GLY A 245 -15.74 -10.34 8.54
C GLY A 245 -16.01 -11.66 9.24
N ARG A 246 -14.95 -12.47 9.44
CA ARG A 246 -14.99 -13.89 9.86
C ARG A 246 -15.71 -14.85 8.89
N ARG A 247 -16.14 -14.39 7.72
CA ARG A 247 -16.74 -15.24 6.69
C ARG A 247 -15.67 -15.99 5.91
N ARG A 248 -15.92 -17.28 5.71
CA ARG A 248 -15.05 -18.18 4.96
C ARG A 248 -15.91 -19.17 4.16
N LEU A 249 -15.37 -19.63 3.03
CA LEU A 249 -15.97 -20.65 2.18
C LEU A 249 -14.98 -21.80 1.97
N LEU A 250 -15.46 -23.03 1.88
CA LEU A 250 -14.72 -24.18 1.37
C LEU A 250 -15.12 -24.41 -0.09
N LEU A 251 -14.15 -24.35 -0.98
CA LEU A 251 -14.30 -24.72 -2.37
C LEU A 251 -13.76 -26.12 -2.59
N ARG A 252 -14.58 -26.98 -3.19
CA ARG A 252 -14.14 -28.29 -3.68
C ARG A 252 -13.82 -28.15 -5.16
N VAL A 253 -12.56 -28.36 -5.50
CA VAL A 253 -12.05 -28.24 -6.87
C VAL A 253 -11.81 -29.63 -7.43
N GLU A 254 -12.31 -29.87 -8.62
CA GLU A 254 -12.03 -31.07 -9.39
C GLU A 254 -11.20 -30.70 -10.61
N ALA A 255 -10.31 -31.60 -11.01
CA ALA A 255 -9.64 -31.52 -12.29
C ALA A 255 -10.43 -32.34 -13.29
N ASP A 256 -10.82 -31.75 -14.40
CA ASP A 256 -11.37 -32.54 -15.49
C ASP A 256 -10.23 -33.35 -16.13
N ALA A 257 -10.33 -34.68 -16.03
CA ALA A 257 -9.35 -35.60 -16.59
C ALA A 257 -9.68 -36.01 -18.03
N ASN A 258 -10.85 -35.60 -18.57
CA ASN A 258 -11.38 -36.12 -19.81
C ASN A 258 -11.23 -35.13 -20.97
N GLY A 259 -9.99 -34.96 -21.44
CA GLY A 259 -9.70 -34.33 -22.72
C GLY A 259 -8.20 -34.36 -23.05
N PRO A 260 -7.81 -34.46 -24.34
CA PRO A 260 -6.43 -34.27 -24.76
C PRO A 260 -6.07 -32.77 -24.65
N GLY A 261 -5.85 -32.29 -23.44
CA GLY A 261 -5.58 -30.89 -23.13
C GLY A 261 -5.10 -30.66 -21.69
N THR A 262 -4.73 -29.42 -21.37
CA THR A 262 -4.37 -29.01 -20.01
C THR A 262 -5.56 -29.21 -19.08
N PRO A 263 -5.42 -29.92 -17.94
CA PRO A 263 -6.56 -30.20 -17.05
C PRO A 263 -7.20 -28.90 -16.57
N VAL A 264 -8.48 -28.71 -16.92
CA VAL A 264 -9.27 -27.55 -16.52
C VAL A 264 -9.81 -27.81 -15.12
N ALA A 265 -9.48 -26.92 -14.19
CA ALA A 265 -10.01 -26.98 -12.83
C ALA A 265 -11.43 -26.42 -12.80
N ARG A 266 -12.36 -27.14 -12.18
CA ARG A 266 -13.75 -26.72 -11.99
C ARG A 266 -14.13 -26.69 -10.51
N ILE A 267 -15.03 -25.79 -10.14
CA ILE A 267 -15.55 -25.71 -8.77
C ILE A 267 -16.78 -26.59 -8.71
N ALA A 268 -16.66 -27.67 -7.93
CA ALA A 268 -17.68 -28.70 -7.82
C ALA A 268 -18.58 -28.53 -6.58
N ALA A 269 -18.20 -27.69 -5.62
CA ALA A 269 -19.05 -27.23 -4.52
C ALA A 269 -18.45 -25.98 -3.84
N ALA A 270 -19.32 -25.12 -3.31
CA ALA A 270 -18.97 -24.01 -2.43
C ALA A 270 -19.83 -24.06 -1.16
N LEU A 271 -19.20 -24.17 0.01
CA LEU A 271 -19.88 -24.34 1.29
C LEU A 271 -19.36 -23.32 2.33
N PRO A 272 -20.17 -22.89 3.31
CA PRO A 272 -19.68 -22.12 4.44
C PRO A 272 -18.60 -22.89 5.22
N ASP A 273 -17.46 -22.24 5.49
CA ASP A 273 -16.37 -22.82 6.30
C ASP A 273 -16.53 -22.38 7.77
N PRO A 274 -16.73 -23.30 8.73
CA PRO A 274 -16.82 -22.98 10.16
C PRO A 274 -15.49 -22.45 10.74
N GLY A 275 -14.39 -22.52 9.97
CA GLY A 275 -13.10 -21.93 10.30
C GLY A 275 -12.10 -22.88 10.94
N SER A 276 -12.48 -24.15 11.12
CA SER A 276 -11.65 -25.26 11.63
C SER A 276 -10.97 -26.09 10.54
N SER A 277 -11.23 -25.80 9.26
CA SER A 277 -10.65 -26.54 8.15
C SER A 277 -9.11 -26.43 8.09
N THR A 278 -8.46 -27.57 7.81
CA THR A 278 -7.01 -27.66 7.55
C THR A 278 -6.66 -27.39 6.08
N ALA A 279 -7.67 -27.15 5.23
CA ALA A 279 -7.49 -26.85 3.82
C ALA A 279 -6.55 -25.64 3.61
N PRO A 280 -5.72 -25.66 2.55
CA PRO A 280 -4.92 -24.50 2.18
C PRO A 280 -5.84 -23.30 1.90
N VAL A 281 -5.35 -22.10 2.20
CA VAL A 281 -6.14 -20.87 2.11
C VAL A 281 -5.86 -20.21 0.76
N LEU A 282 -6.90 -19.93 -0.02
CA LEU A 282 -6.78 -19.20 -1.28
C LEU A 282 -6.07 -17.87 -1.03
N PRO A 283 -5.00 -17.54 -1.78
CA PRO A 283 -4.27 -16.31 -1.59
C PRO A 283 -5.15 -15.07 -1.70
N ASP A 284 -4.86 -14.04 -0.92
CA ASP A 284 -5.63 -12.79 -0.92
C ASP A 284 -5.63 -12.11 -2.30
N ALA A 285 -4.50 -12.19 -3.00
CA ALA A 285 -4.32 -11.66 -4.35
C ALA A 285 -5.26 -12.32 -5.38
N ALA A 286 -5.59 -13.61 -5.20
CA ALA A 286 -6.53 -14.36 -6.03
C ALA A 286 -8.00 -14.16 -5.60
N THR A 287 -8.23 -13.90 -4.31
CA THR A 287 -9.59 -13.85 -3.73
C THR A 287 -10.43 -12.70 -4.30
N TRP A 288 -9.84 -11.52 -4.51
CA TRP A 288 -10.58 -10.32 -4.94
C TRP A 288 -10.08 -9.77 -6.25
N VAL A 289 -10.96 -9.09 -6.99
CA VAL A 289 -10.62 -8.36 -8.22
C VAL A 289 -9.36 -7.52 -8.02
N LEU A 290 -8.47 -7.54 -9.03
CA LEU A 290 -7.23 -6.78 -9.01
C LEU A 290 -7.55 -5.28 -8.85
N PRO A 291 -6.85 -4.54 -7.96
CA PRO A 291 -7.11 -3.13 -7.76
C PRO A 291 -7.12 -2.30 -9.05
N ASP A 292 -6.21 -2.58 -9.97
CA ASP A 292 -6.13 -1.91 -11.27
C ASP A 292 -7.39 -2.10 -12.12
N LEU A 293 -7.87 -3.35 -12.24
CA LEU A 293 -9.11 -3.65 -12.97
C LEU A 293 -10.33 -3.06 -12.27
N ASP A 294 -10.34 -3.05 -10.94
CA ASP A 294 -11.42 -2.45 -10.17
C ASP A 294 -11.54 -0.95 -10.45
N LEU A 295 -10.42 -0.23 -10.37
CA LEU A 295 -10.34 1.21 -10.61
C LEU A 295 -10.68 1.60 -12.06
N LEU A 296 -10.26 0.78 -13.04
CA LEU A 296 -10.62 0.99 -14.45
C LEU A 296 -12.11 0.78 -14.68
N ARG A 297 -12.67 -0.32 -14.15
CA ARG A 297 -14.10 -0.66 -14.30
C ARG A 297 -15.02 0.38 -13.64
N THR A 298 -14.58 1.03 -12.56
CA THR A 298 -15.32 2.11 -11.91
C THR A 298 -15.07 3.49 -12.52
N GLY A 299 -14.12 3.63 -13.45
CA GLY A 299 -13.72 4.92 -14.02
C GLY A 299 -13.01 5.84 -13.02
N GLU A 300 -12.54 5.31 -11.88
CA GLU A 300 -11.79 6.10 -10.89
C GLU A 300 -10.39 6.47 -11.41
N ILE A 301 -9.87 5.69 -12.36
CA ILE A 301 -8.63 5.99 -13.10
C ILE A 301 -8.78 5.71 -14.60
N GLU A 302 -7.93 6.35 -15.39
CA GLU A 302 -7.72 6.04 -16.81
C GLU A 302 -6.52 5.11 -17.01
N ALA A 303 -6.44 4.47 -18.18
CA ALA A 303 -5.35 3.57 -18.55
C ALA A 303 -3.95 4.20 -18.40
N GLY A 304 -3.79 5.47 -18.75
CA GLY A 304 -2.52 6.19 -18.58
C GLY A 304 -2.07 6.37 -17.14
N GLN A 305 -2.99 6.25 -16.17
CA GLN A 305 -2.68 6.37 -14.75
C GLN A 305 -2.26 5.03 -14.12
N LEU A 306 -2.28 3.92 -14.87
CA LEU A 306 -1.83 2.60 -14.44
C LEU A 306 -0.31 2.53 -14.28
N HIS A 307 0.17 1.50 -13.57
CA HIS A 307 1.60 1.26 -13.48
C HIS A 307 2.10 0.82 -14.86
N PRO A 308 3.24 1.30 -15.38
CA PRO A 308 3.66 1.02 -16.76
C PRO A 308 3.66 -0.48 -17.13
N LEU A 309 4.14 -1.35 -16.24
CA LEU A 309 4.08 -2.81 -16.42
C LEU A 309 2.64 -3.36 -16.49
N VAL A 310 1.73 -2.81 -15.70
CA VAL A 310 0.30 -3.20 -15.69
C VAL A 310 -0.40 -2.67 -16.93
N ALA A 311 -0.14 -1.42 -17.29
CA ALA A 311 -0.70 -0.77 -18.47
C ALA A 311 -0.34 -1.54 -19.73
N ARG A 312 0.95 -1.90 -19.89
CA ARG A 312 1.43 -2.69 -21.02
C ARG A 312 0.79 -4.08 -21.10
N ALA A 313 0.52 -4.70 -19.96
CA ALA A 313 -0.09 -6.03 -19.93
C ALA A 313 -1.59 -5.99 -20.21
N LEU A 314 -2.31 -5.02 -19.64
CA LEU A 314 -3.78 -4.95 -19.70
C LEU A 314 -4.32 -4.14 -20.89
N VAL A 315 -3.53 -3.24 -21.48
CA VAL A 315 -3.95 -2.34 -22.56
C VAL A 315 -3.05 -2.56 -23.76
N GLN A 316 -3.56 -3.28 -24.76
CA GLN A 316 -2.79 -3.73 -25.93
C GLN A 316 -2.34 -2.57 -26.84
N ASP A 317 -3.01 -1.41 -26.79
CA ASP A 317 -2.76 -0.25 -27.67
C ASP A 317 -2.26 1.02 -26.95
N LEU A 318 -1.57 0.91 -25.82
CA LEU A 318 -0.93 2.09 -25.22
C LEU A 318 0.33 2.46 -26.02
N PRO A 319 0.45 3.66 -26.63
CA PRO A 319 1.69 4.04 -27.30
C PRO A 319 2.85 4.02 -26.32
N ALA A 320 4.04 3.58 -26.78
CA ALA A 320 5.25 3.35 -25.99
C ALA A 320 5.79 4.61 -25.25
N SER A 321 5.16 5.76 -25.45
CA SER A 321 5.44 7.01 -24.77
C SER A 321 4.13 7.77 -24.50
N ALA A 322 3.18 7.12 -23.81
CA ALA A 322 2.20 7.87 -23.04
C ALA A 322 2.79 8.07 -21.63
N SER A 323 3.78 8.95 -21.52
CA SER A 323 3.83 9.78 -20.30
C SER A 323 2.44 10.37 -20.21
N ALA A 324 1.60 9.85 -19.32
CA ALA A 324 0.26 10.37 -19.15
C ALA A 324 0.40 11.89 -19.04
N PRO A 325 -0.43 12.69 -19.72
CA PRO A 325 -0.54 14.07 -19.32
C PRO A 325 -0.92 13.96 -17.84
N ALA A 326 -0.03 14.40 -16.96
CA ALA A 326 -0.42 14.67 -15.60
C ALA A 326 -1.67 15.51 -15.76
N ARG A 327 -2.86 14.97 -15.45
CA ARG A 327 -4.07 15.80 -15.34
C ARG A 327 -3.58 17.01 -14.60
N SER A 328 -3.65 18.18 -15.23
CA SER A 328 -3.15 19.42 -14.70
C SER A 328 -3.63 19.48 -13.27
N ARG A 329 -2.71 19.15 -12.34
CA ARG A 329 -3.04 19.15 -10.94
C ARG A 329 -3.36 20.61 -10.64
N PRO A 330 -4.19 20.91 -9.64
CA PRO A 330 -4.18 22.24 -9.05
C PRO A 330 -2.80 22.64 -8.46
N ASP A 331 -1.77 21.77 -8.58
CA ASP A 331 -0.37 21.97 -8.17
C ASP A 331 0.48 22.81 -9.14
N ASP A 332 -0.08 23.38 -10.21
CA ASP A 332 0.59 24.44 -10.97
C ASP A 332 0.51 25.80 -10.23
N ARG A 333 0.70 25.74 -8.90
CA ARG A 333 0.79 26.86 -7.98
C ARG A 333 2.14 26.92 -7.26
N ALA A 334 3.14 26.14 -7.70
CA ALA A 334 4.52 26.36 -7.30
C ALA A 334 4.94 27.76 -7.81
N GLY A 335 4.92 28.75 -6.92
CA GLY A 335 5.14 30.17 -7.24
C GLY A 335 3.89 30.98 -7.58
N ALA A 336 2.67 30.46 -7.37
CA ALA A 336 1.46 31.27 -7.60
C ALA A 336 1.36 32.40 -6.58
N VAL A 337 1.32 33.62 -7.10
CA VAL A 337 1.11 34.83 -6.30
C VAL A 337 -0.29 34.77 -5.66
N ARG A 338 -0.33 34.74 -4.32
CA ARG A 338 -1.58 34.80 -3.55
C ARG A 338 -2.01 36.25 -3.39
N LEU A 339 -3.29 36.53 -3.63
CA LEU A 339 -3.87 37.85 -3.46
C LEU A 339 -4.58 37.96 -2.10
N VAL A 340 -4.36 39.06 -1.39
CA VAL A 340 -4.94 39.35 -0.07
C VAL A 340 -5.43 40.79 -0.03
N ASP A 341 -6.62 41.03 0.48
CA ASP A 341 -7.11 42.39 0.73
C ASP A 341 -6.46 42.96 2.00
N CYS A 342 -5.61 43.98 1.82
CA CYS A 342 -4.86 44.63 2.89
C CYS A 342 -5.14 46.13 2.86
N ARG A 343 -5.69 46.68 3.96
CA ARG A 343 -6.02 48.12 4.09
C ARG A 343 -6.81 48.68 2.90
N GLY A 344 -7.73 47.91 2.33
CA GLY A 344 -8.60 48.34 1.22
C GLY A 344 -8.00 48.17 -0.19
N SER A 345 -6.80 47.59 -0.33
CA SER A 345 -6.16 47.29 -1.62
C SER A 345 -5.80 45.80 -1.74
N ARG A 346 -5.75 45.28 -2.99
CA ARG A 346 -5.30 43.90 -3.24
C ARG A 346 -3.78 43.84 -3.27
N HIS A 347 -3.20 43.14 -2.30
CA HIS A 347 -1.77 42.89 -2.18
C HIS A 347 -1.42 41.46 -2.62
N ARG A 348 -0.17 41.28 -3.03
CA ARG A 348 0.43 40.05 -3.54
C ARG A 348 1.37 39.46 -2.50
N ILE A 349 1.30 38.15 -2.35
CA ILE A 349 2.22 37.35 -1.54
C ILE A 349 2.84 36.32 -2.48
N GLY A 350 4.17 36.20 -2.46
CA GLY A 350 4.91 35.27 -3.30
C GLY A 350 6.25 34.89 -2.67
N LEU A 351 6.99 34.01 -3.34
CA LEU A 351 8.32 33.61 -2.86
C LEU A 351 9.35 34.68 -3.25
N VAL A 352 10.13 35.13 -2.28
CA VAL A 352 11.30 36.01 -2.44
C VAL A 352 12.44 35.36 -1.67
N ASP A 353 13.60 35.18 -2.33
CA ASP A 353 14.78 34.54 -1.76
C ASP A 353 14.48 33.19 -1.07
N GLY A 354 13.56 32.41 -1.67
CA GLY A 354 13.19 31.08 -1.16
C GLY A 354 12.27 31.08 0.06
N ALA A 355 11.66 32.22 0.44
CA ALA A 355 10.68 32.31 1.51
C ALA A 355 9.42 33.10 1.11
N LEU A 356 8.28 32.73 1.66
CA LEU A 356 7.00 33.40 1.41
C LEU A 356 6.96 34.80 2.03
N ALA A 357 6.81 35.84 1.19
CA ALA A 357 6.85 37.24 1.58
C ALA A 357 5.72 38.08 0.95
N PRO A 358 5.19 39.11 1.65
CA PRO A 358 4.33 40.12 1.05
C PRO A 358 5.14 41.00 0.08
N LEU A 359 4.75 41.05 -1.19
CA LEU A 359 5.49 41.74 -2.26
C LEU A 359 5.21 43.25 -2.32
N ASP A 360 4.07 43.68 -1.80
CA ASP A 360 3.60 45.07 -1.90
C ASP A 360 3.82 45.86 -0.58
N HIS A 361 4.78 45.42 0.25
CA HIS A 361 5.19 46.11 1.47
C HIS A 361 6.71 46.32 1.50
N ASP A 362 7.15 47.50 1.97
CA ASP A 362 8.57 47.75 2.20
C ASP A 362 9.08 46.93 3.41
N PRO A 363 10.32 46.40 3.38
CA PRO A 363 10.90 45.66 4.51
C PRO A 363 10.88 46.41 5.85
N ALA A 364 11.02 47.74 5.86
CA ALA A 364 10.92 48.55 7.07
C ALA A 364 9.48 48.62 7.61
N GLU A 365 8.49 48.65 6.72
CA GLU A 365 7.08 48.53 7.12
C GLU A 365 6.83 47.14 7.73
N ILE A 366 7.28 46.07 7.09
CA ILE A 366 7.11 44.71 7.62
C ILE A 366 7.72 44.58 9.02
N ARG A 367 8.97 45.02 9.21
CA ARG A 367 9.63 44.98 10.53
C ARG A 367 8.86 45.75 11.61
N ARG A 368 8.34 46.94 11.28
CA ARG A 368 7.54 47.74 12.22
C ARG A 368 6.27 47.01 12.62
N GLU A 369 5.57 46.41 11.65
CA GLU A 369 4.33 45.67 11.91
C GLU A 369 4.60 44.39 12.73
N GLU A 370 5.69 43.67 12.47
CA GLU A 370 6.10 42.53 13.28
C GLU A 370 6.40 42.90 14.75
N LEU A 371 7.02 44.06 14.99
CA LEU A 371 7.22 44.58 16.35
C LEU A 371 5.89 44.92 17.04
N LEU A 372 4.94 45.49 16.31
CA LEU A 372 3.60 45.77 16.85
C LEU A 372 2.89 44.47 17.25
N VAL A 373 3.01 43.42 16.44
CA VAL A 373 2.46 42.09 16.74
C VAL A 373 3.07 41.52 18.02
N ALA A 374 4.39 41.62 18.18
CA ALA A 374 5.07 41.17 19.39
C ALA A 374 4.59 41.91 20.66
N LEU A 375 4.16 43.17 20.50
CA LEU A 375 3.55 44.00 21.53
C LEU A 375 2.01 43.88 21.56
N THR A 376 1.46 42.74 21.13
CA THR A 376 0.01 42.39 21.15
C THR A 376 -0.87 43.16 20.17
N GLY A 377 -0.29 43.90 19.23
CA GLY A 377 -1.02 44.55 18.16
C GLY A 377 -1.59 43.55 17.15
N THR A 378 -2.68 43.94 16.47
CA THR A 378 -3.27 43.12 15.41
C THR A 378 -2.39 43.16 14.15
N PRO A 379 -1.89 42.01 13.65
CA PRO A 379 -1.08 41.98 12.43
C PRO A 379 -1.86 42.44 11.21
N LEU A 380 -1.13 42.97 10.21
CA LEU A 380 -1.68 43.21 8.87
C LEU A 380 -2.28 41.94 8.26
N PRO A 381 -3.34 42.04 7.43
CA PRO A 381 -3.89 40.91 6.69
C PRO A 381 -2.83 40.13 5.88
N CYS A 382 -1.85 40.81 5.28
CA CYS A 382 -0.75 40.14 4.59
C CYS A 382 0.12 39.29 5.52
N LEU A 383 0.48 39.81 6.70
CA LEU A 383 1.28 39.06 7.69
C LEU A 383 0.46 37.91 8.29
N GLN A 384 -0.85 38.11 8.52
CA GLN A 384 -1.77 37.05 8.92
C GLN A 384 -1.83 35.93 7.88
N ALA A 385 -1.91 36.28 6.60
CA ALA A 385 -1.98 35.29 5.52
C ALA A 385 -0.69 34.50 5.35
N VAL A 386 0.48 35.13 5.54
CA VAL A 386 1.78 34.43 5.57
C VAL A 386 1.85 33.51 6.80
N ASP A 387 1.45 34.01 7.97
CA ASP A 387 1.49 33.22 9.20
C ASP A 387 0.55 32.00 9.16
N GLU A 388 -0.67 32.17 8.63
CA GLU A 388 -1.61 31.06 8.43
C GLU A 388 -1.05 30.02 7.46
N ALA A 389 -0.39 30.44 6.37
CA ALA A 389 0.26 29.52 5.45
C ALA A 389 1.35 28.67 6.15
N HIS A 390 2.09 29.24 7.10
CA HIS A 390 3.11 28.51 7.86
C HIS A 390 2.50 27.54 8.87
N ARG A 391 1.40 27.91 9.54
CA ARG A 391 0.82 27.10 10.63
C ARG A 391 -0.16 26.06 10.14
N ARG A 392 -1.08 26.44 9.24
CA ARG A 392 -2.22 25.65 8.77
C ARG A 392 -2.44 25.87 7.28
N PRO A 393 -1.50 25.41 6.43
CA PRO A 393 -1.69 25.55 5.00
C PRO A 393 -2.90 24.74 4.52
N ASP A 394 -3.58 25.23 3.49
CA ASP A 394 -4.73 24.54 2.87
C ASP A 394 -4.34 23.12 2.37
N CYS A 395 -3.06 22.93 2.01
CA CYS A 395 -2.51 21.65 1.58
C CYS A 395 -2.18 20.67 2.73
N LEU A 396 -2.37 21.05 4.01
CA LEU A 396 -1.99 20.23 5.17
C LEU A 396 -2.59 18.82 5.12
N THR A 397 -3.83 18.68 4.66
CA THR A 397 -4.46 17.37 4.48
C THR A 397 -3.70 16.50 3.49
N GLY A 398 -3.28 17.06 2.35
CA GLY A 398 -2.48 16.33 1.35
C GLY A 398 -1.06 16.01 1.82
N VAL A 399 -0.47 16.88 2.65
CA VAL A 399 0.83 16.62 3.31
C VAL A 399 0.70 15.45 4.29
N ARG A 400 -0.34 15.44 5.13
CA ARG A 400 -0.62 14.33 6.07
C ARG A 400 -0.79 13.00 5.35
N GLU A 401 -1.61 12.95 4.31
CA GLU A 401 -1.84 11.71 3.56
C GLU A 401 -0.52 11.19 2.94
N ARG A 402 0.30 12.07 2.35
CA ARG A 402 1.62 11.68 1.84
C ARG A 402 2.54 11.13 2.94
N LEU A 403 2.63 11.81 4.09
CA LEU A 403 3.45 11.35 5.21
C LEU A 403 2.96 10.00 5.79
N ASP A 404 1.64 9.81 5.90
CA ASP A 404 1.04 8.55 6.35
C ASP A 404 1.32 7.41 5.38
N HIS A 405 1.32 7.70 4.07
CA HIS A 405 1.62 6.74 3.01
C HIS A 405 3.12 6.54 2.72
N GLY A 406 4.00 7.30 3.40
CA GLY A 406 5.46 7.20 3.28
C GLY A 406 6.10 8.05 2.18
N ASP A 407 5.32 8.88 1.49
CA ASP A 407 5.79 9.83 0.46
C ASP A 407 6.33 11.11 1.12
N ILE A 408 7.46 10.98 1.81
CA ILE A 408 8.11 12.12 2.49
C ILE A 408 8.60 13.14 1.46
N ALA A 409 9.18 12.67 0.34
CA ALA A 409 9.69 13.55 -0.70
C ALA A 409 8.57 14.40 -1.30
N GLY A 410 7.45 13.79 -1.70
CA GLY A 410 6.30 14.53 -2.20
C GLY A 410 5.69 15.46 -1.15
N ALA A 411 5.65 15.05 0.12
CA ALA A 411 5.17 15.93 1.20
C ALA A 411 6.03 17.19 1.34
N LEU A 412 7.37 17.03 1.30
CA LEU A 412 8.30 18.15 1.35
C LEU A 412 8.20 19.03 0.10
N THR A 413 8.10 18.44 -1.10
CA THR A 413 7.91 19.21 -2.35
C THR A 413 6.67 20.10 -2.29
N VAL A 414 5.54 19.62 -1.72
CA VAL A 414 4.34 20.44 -1.54
C VAL A 414 4.59 21.59 -0.56
N VAL A 415 5.29 21.33 0.56
CA VAL A 415 5.59 22.36 1.57
C VAL A 415 6.56 23.40 1.03
N GLU A 416 7.64 22.97 0.38
CA GLU A 416 8.65 23.83 -0.24
C GLU A 416 8.06 24.64 -1.39
N GLY A 417 7.15 24.07 -2.19
CA GLY A 417 6.45 24.82 -3.24
C GLY A 417 5.53 25.92 -2.70
N LEU A 418 5.00 25.76 -1.49
CA LEU A 418 4.10 26.71 -0.85
C LEU A 418 4.84 27.80 -0.04
N LEU A 419 5.79 27.38 0.81
CA LEU A 419 6.48 28.26 1.75
C LEU A 419 7.84 28.73 1.24
N GLY A 420 8.39 28.01 0.27
CA GLY A 420 9.76 28.15 -0.21
C GLY A 420 10.73 27.21 0.50
N PRO A 421 11.86 26.86 -0.13
CA PRO A 421 12.86 25.94 0.42
C PRO A 421 13.59 26.49 1.65
N GLU A 422 13.69 27.81 1.80
CA GLU A 422 14.37 28.48 2.92
C GLU A 422 13.39 28.85 4.05
N ALA A 423 12.14 28.37 3.99
CA ALA A 423 11.14 28.67 4.99
C ALA A 423 11.46 28.04 6.35
N VAL A 424 11.48 28.87 7.40
CA VAL A 424 11.56 28.40 8.77
C VAL A 424 10.16 28.02 9.26
N LEU A 425 9.96 26.73 9.55
CA LEU A 425 8.68 26.22 10.04
C LEU A 425 8.31 26.83 11.39
N ARG A 426 7.14 27.47 11.44
CA ARG A 426 6.57 28.03 12.67
C ARG A 426 5.85 26.95 13.48
N GLU A 427 5.65 27.21 14.77
CA GLU A 427 4.82 26.34 15.61
C GLU A 427 3.39 26.28 15.07
N GLY A 428 2.87 25.06 14.95
CA GLY A 428 1.54 24.80 14.44
C GLY A 428 1.39 23.41 13.84
N PRO A 429 0.17 23.06 13.39
CA PRO A 429 -0.13 21.73 12.88
C PRO A 429 0.81 21.20 11.80
N LEU A 430 1.31 22.04 10.88
CA LEU A 430 2.26 21.58 9.87
C LEU A 430 3.57 21.05 10.50
N ARG A 431 4.17 21.84 11.40
CA ARG A 431 5.41 21.45 12.10
C ARG A 431 5.19 20.20 12.93
N ASP A 432 4.06 20.11 13.64
CA ASP A 432 3.71 18.95 14.47
C ASP A 432 3.66 17.65 13.64
N GLU A 433 3.08 17.69 12.44
CA GLU A 433 3.00 16.52 11.56
C GLU A 433 4.37 16.08 11.03
N LEU A 434 5.21 17.04 10.62
CA LEU A 434 6.57 16.76 10.15
C LEU A 434 7.44 16.21 11.28
N GLU A 435 7.34 16.78 12.48
CA GLU A 435 8.04 16.28 13.65
C GLU A 435 7.55 14.87 14.04
N ALA A 436 6.24 14.63 14.02
CA ALA A 436 5.68 13.31 14.27
C ALA A 436 6.18 12.28 13.23
N ALA A 437 6.27 12.65 11.95
CA ALA A 437 6.83 11.78 10.91
C ALA A 437 8.33 11.50 11.15
N ALA A 438 9.12 12.50 11.53
CA ALA A 438 10.52 12.33 11.88
C ALA A 438 10.72 11.39 13.08
N ARG A 439 9.92 11.57 14.15
CA ARG A 439 9.93 10.69 15.33
C ARG A 439 9.58 9.24 14.96
N ARG A 440 8.55 9.03 14.12
CA ARG A 440 8.22 7.69 13.60
C ARG A 440 9.41 7.06 12.90
N ARG A 441 10.11 7.80 12.03
CA ARG A 441 11.28 7.30 11.30
C ARG A 441 12.42 6.88 12.22
N ILE A 442 12.64 7.62 13.31
CA ILE A 442 13.59 7.23 14.36
C ILE A 442 13.15 5.92 15.02
N THR A 443 11.87 5.79 15.41
CA THR A 443 11.33 4.55 15.98
C THR A 443 11.52 3.36 15.05
N TYR A 444 11.31 3.53 13.74
CA TYR A 444 11.58 2.49 12.76
C TYR A 444 13.08 2.16 12.64
N GLY A 445 13.96 3.16 12.64
CA GLY A 445 15.41 2.93 12.66
C GLY A 445 15.85 2.12 13.86
N LEU A 446 15.31 2.43 15.05
CA LEU A 446 15.57 1.69 16.28
C LEU A 446 15.02 0.25 16.23
N PHE A 447 13.86 0.04 15.63
CA PHE A 447 13.32 -1.30 15.33
C PHE A 447 14.25 -2.08 14.38
N ARG A 448 14.68 -1.45 13.29
CA ARG A 448 15.56 -2.07 12.29
C ARG A 448 16.93 -2.43 12.87
N ALA A 449 17.40 -1.65 13.84
CA ALA A 449 18.65 -1.87 14.57
C ALA A 449 18.52 -2.86 15.75
N ASP A 450 17.31 -3.36 16.06
CA ASP A 450 17.05 -4.27 17.19
C ASP A 450 17.31 -3.66 18.58
N VAL A 451 17.32 -2.34 18.68
CA VAL A 451 17.70 -1.64 19.93
C VAL A 451 16.55 -1.62 20.94
N LEU A 452 15.29 -1.68 20.47
CA LEU A 452 14.09 -1.62 21.31
C LEU A 452 13.56 -3.00 21.75
N GLY A 453 14.19 -4.10 21.30
CA GLY A 453 13.70 -5.47 21.48
C GLY A 453 12.33 -5.71 20.81
N PRO A 454 11.73 -6.91 21.01
CA PRO A 454 10.32 -7.11 20.66
C PRO A 454 9.49 -6.19 21.56
N GLY A 455 9.04 -5.06 21.00
CA GLY A 455 8.29 -4.02 21.72
C GLY A 455 7.14 -4.58 22.57
N PRO A 456 6.61 -3.80 23.53
CA PRO A 456 5.84 -4.31 24.67
C PRO A 456 4.85 -5.40 24.27
N ILE A 457 5.23 -6.64 24.56
CA ILE A 457 4.38 -7.81 24.41
C ILE A 457 3.16 -7.52 25.27
N ARG A 458 2.00 -7.36 24.63
CA ARG A 458 0.73 -7.12 25.32
C ARG A 458 0.45 -8.29 26.27
N ARG A 459 0.86 -8.16 27.53
CA ARG A 459 0.21 -8.87 28.63
C ARG A 459 -1.24 -8.40 28.60
N ARG A 460 -2.15 -9.33 28.29
CA ARG A 460 -3.59 -9.16 28.47
C ARG A 460 -3.85 -8.79 29.93
N ARG A 461 -3.97 -7.49 30.21
CA ARG A 461 -4.78 -6.86 31.27
C ARG A 461 -4.40 -5.38 31.29
N ASP A 462 -5.31 -4.52 30.85
CA ASP A 462 -5.59 -3.31 31.63
C ASP A 462 -6.96 -2.71 31.28
N PRO A 463 -7.61 -2.03 32.26
CA PRO A 463 -9.02 -1.73 32.28
C PRO A 463 -9.38 -0.53 31.41
N ARG A 464 -10.65 -0.50 31.03
CA ARG A 464 -11.32 0.54 30.28
C ARG A 464 -11.00 1.92 30.87
N ARG A 465 -10.21 2.74 30.16
CA ARG A 465 -10.14 4.18 30.44
C ARG A 465 -11.25 4.89 29.68
N ILE A 466 -12.01 5.65 30.45
CA ILE A 466 -13.20 6.42 30.10
C ILE A 466 -12.86 7.46 29.03
N VAL A 467 -13.63 7.43 27.95
CA VAL A 467 -13.63 8.45 26.90
C VAL A 467 -14.50 9.61 27.40
N ASP A 468 -13.92 10.80 27.49
CA ASP A 468 -14.64 12.03 27.83
C ASP A 468 -15.57 12.41 26.65
N PRO A 469 -16.89 12.60 26.86
CA PRO A 469 -17.83 12.83 25.77
C PRO A 469 -17.93 14.33 25.42
N ARG A 470 -17.53 14.70 24.20
CA ARG A 470 -17.87 16.01 23.62
C ARG A 470 -19.39 16.12 23.31
N PRO A 471 -19.95 17.33 23.37
CA PRO A 471 -21.36 17.54 23.72
C PRO A 471 -22.32 17.20 22.58
N ARG A 472 -23.38 16.47 22.92
CA ARG A 472 -24.48 16.13 22.02
C ARG A 472 -25.34 17.36 21.76
N ARG A 473 -25.61 17.65 20.48
CA ARG A 473 -26.66 18.56 20.02
C ARG A 473 -27.99 18.21 20.71
N ALA A 474 -28.64 19.21 21.28
CA ALA A 474 -29.93 19.08 21.96
C ALA A 474 -31.00 18.54 20.99
N ARG A 475 -31.61 17.40 21.35
CA ARG A 475 -32.85 16.91 20.74
C ARG A 475 -34.02 17.67 21.36
N ARG A 476 -34.84 18.30 20.51
CA ARG A 476 -36.15 18.87 20.90
C ARG A 476 -37.04 17.77 21.52
N PRO A 477 -37.76 18.05 22.63
CA PRO A 477 -38.72 17.11 23.19
C PRO A 477 -40.01 17.09 22.36
N ARG A 478 -40.52 15.88 22.11
CA ARG A 478 -41.87 15.65 21.58
C ARG A 478 -42.87 15.84 22.72
N HIS A 479 -43.78 16.78 22.59
CA HIS A 479 -44.95 16.90 23.45
C HIS A 479 -45.90 15.73 23.18
N THR A 480 -46.18 14.95 24.22
CA THR A 480 -47.36 14.11 24.33
C THR A 480 -48.54 15.00 24.72
N THR A 481 -49.50 15.18 23.83
CA THR A 481 -50.85 15.65 24.16
C THR A 481 -51.70 14.45 24.56
N VAL A 482 -52.16 14.45 25.79
CA VAL A 482 -53.29 13.66 26.29
C VAL A 482 -54.48 14.61 26.35
N SER A 483 -55.45 14.39 25.47
CA SER A 483 -56.91 14.54 25.64
C SER A 483 -57.57 14.35 24.27
#